data_AF-A0A800J334-F1
#
_entry.id   AF-A0A800J334-F1
#
_cell.length_a   1.000
_cell.length_b   1.000
_cell.length_c   1.000
_cell.angle_alpha   90.00
_cell.angle_beta   90.00
_cell.angle_gamma   90.00
#
_symmetry.space_group_name_H-M   'P 1'
#
loop_
_entity.id
_entity.type
_entity.pdbx_description
1 polymer ?
#
loop_
_entity_poly.entity_id
_entity_poly.type
_entity_poly.pdbx_seq_one_letter_code
_entity_poly.pdbx_strand_id
1 'polypeptide(L)'
;MERYEEVQELNRVVFGDDRVIFRLDRKDLTFLLAYAGDKAVGYKVGYGETGATFYSAKGGVLPEYRRRGVAKVLLDALMDEARAMGYRRFAYDTFPNKHPGMTVMGLREGFRVTAAGYNAAYRDYRIRFEKKL
;
A
#
# COMPACT_ATOMS: atom_id res chain seq x y z
N MET A 1 -1.17 -18.28 5.66
CA MET A 1 -0.60 -17.94 6.98
C MET A 1 0.88 -17.60 6.80
N GLU A 2 1.66 -18.48 6.16
CA GLU A 2 3.08 -18.22 5.77
C GLU A 2 3.30 -16.87 5.06
N ARG A 3 2.50 -16.57 4.03
CA ARG A 3 2.63 -15.30 3.29
C ARG A 3 2.44 -14.05 4.17
N TYR A 4 1.69 -14.16 5.26
CA TYR A 4 1.49 -13.05 6.19
C TYR A 4 2.71 -12.86 7.11
N GLU A 5 3.37 -13.96 7.50
CA GLU A 5 4.58 -13.93 8.33
C GLU A 5 5.74 -13.25 7.59
N GLU A 6 5.95 -13.56 6.31
CA GLU A 6 6.94 -12.86 5.47
C GLU A 6 6.65 -11.35 5.37
N VAL A 7 5.38 -10.99 5.23
CA VAL A 7 4.97 -9.57 5.22
C VAL A 7 5.23 -8.91 6.58
N GLN A 8 5.01 -9.61 7.69
CA GLN A 8 5.31 -9.11 9.03
C GLN A 8 6.82 -8.89 9.22
N GLU A 9 7.65 -9.81 8.74
CA GLU A 9 9.11 -9.66 8.80
C GLU A 9 9.58 -8.44 8.01
N LEU A 10 9.12 -8.28 6.77
CA LEU A 10 9.41 -7.09 5.98
C LEU A 10 8.90 -5.82 6.67
N ASN A 11 7.72 -5.86 7.27
CA ASN A 11 7.13 -4.72 7.97
C ASN A 11 7.96 -4.30 9.19
N ARG A 12 8.49 -5.25 9.97
CA ARG A 12 9.43 -4.97 11.08
C ARG A 12 10.66 -4.25 10.57
N VAL A 13 11.29 -4.76 9.51
CA VAL A 13 12.52 -4.16 8.97
C VAL A 13 12.26 -2.76 8.42
N VAL A 14 11.14 -2.54 7.73
CA VAL A 14 10.85 -1.26 7.05
C VAL A 14 10.32 -0.19 8.02
N PHE A 15 9.54 -0.58 9.03
CA PHE A 15 8.79 0.37 9.87
C PHE A 15 9.02 0.21 11.38
N GLY A 16 9.74 -0.82 11.83
CA GLY A 16 9.99 -1.07 13.26
C GLY A 16 8.75 -1.52 14.04
N ASP A 17 7.75 -2.08 13.37
CA ASP A 17 6.49 -2.52 13.98
C ASP A 17 6.06 -3.87 13.37
N ASP A 18 5.36 -4.69 14.14
CA ASP A 18 4.80 -5.98 13.71
C ASP A 18 3.43 -5.84 13.03
N ARG A 19 2.72 -4.74 13.31
CA ARG A 19 1.35 -4.57 12.87
C ARG A 19 1.27 -4.15 11.41
N VAL A 20 0.99 -5.12 10.53
CA VAL A 20 0.76 -4.87 9.10
C VAL A 20 -0.63 -4.27 8.88
N ILE A 21 -1.68 -4.90 9.43
CA ILE A 21 -3.06 -4.40 9.37
C ILE A 21 -3.77 -4.65 10.71
N PHE A 22 -4.83 -3.88 11.00
CA PHE A 22 -5.59 -4.01 12.25
C PHE A 22 -6.52 -5.21 12.31
N ARG A 23 -6.99 -5.69 11.16
CA ARG A 23 -8.05 -6.71 11.04
C ARG A 23 -7.79 -7.58 9.83
N LEU A 24 -7.75 -8.90 10.03
CA LEU A 24 -7.57 -9.90 8.97
C LEU A 24 -8.90 -10.35 8.34
N ASP A 25 -10.02 -10.12 9.03
CA ASP A 25 -11.39 -10.35 8.58
C ASP A 25 -11.88 -9.21 7.65
N ARG A 26 -11.11 -8.90 6.61
CA ARG A 26 -11.47 -7.90 5.60
C ARG A 26 -11.92 -8.58 4.32
N LYS A 27 -12.95 -8.03 3.69
CA LYS A 27 -13.39 -8.46 2.36
C LYS A 27 -12.23 -8.33 1.39
N ASP A 28 -11.98 -9.38 0.61
CA ASP A 28 -10.99 -9.41 -0.47
C ASP A 28 -9.58 -9.00 -0.01
N LEU A 29 -9.22 -9.38 1.22
CA LEU A 29 -7.91 -9.10 1.78
C LEU A 29 -6.81 -9.76 0.95
N THR A 30 -5.93 -8.94 0.38
CA THR A 30 -4.90 -9.34 -0.56
C THR A 30 -3.52 -8.96 -0.04
N PHE A 31 -2.60 -9.93 -0.08
CA PHE A 31 -1.18 -9.73 0.24
C PHE A 31 -0.34 -10.04 -0.99
N LEU A 32 0.47 -9.07 -1.40
CA LEU A 32 1.46 -9.22 -2.45
C LEU A 32 2.87 -9.10 -1.87
N LEU A 33 3.77 -9.95 -2.37
CA LEU A 33 5.21 -9.93 -2.10
C LEU A 33 5.95 -9.76 -3.43
N ALA A 34 7.00 -8.95 -3.41
CA ALA A 34 7.97 -8.83 -4.49
C ALA A 34 9.26 -9.53 -4.07
N TYR A 35 9.81 -10.33 -4.97
CA TYR A 35 11.05 -11.08 -4.74
C TYR A 35 12.17 -10.59 -5.66
N ALA A 36 13.41 -10.67 -5.16
CA ALA A 36 14.62 -10.55 -5.96
C ALA A 36 15.44 -11.83 -5.75
N GLY A 37 15.38 -12.75 -6.72
CA GLY A 37 15.76 -14.15 -6.50
C GLY A 37 14.82 -14.78 -5.46
N ASP A 38 15.38 -15.47 -4.47
CA ASP A 38 14.61 -16.13 -3.41
C ASP A 38 14.29 -15.21 -2.22
N LYS A 39 14.76 -13.95 -2.26
CA LYS A 39 14.57 -13.00 -1.16
C LYS A 39 13.33 -12.14 -1.38
N ALA A 40 12.41 -12.12 -0.42
CA ALA A 40 11.33 -11.12 -0.39
C ALA A 40 11.92 -9.72 -0.10
N VAL A 41 11.58 -8.73 -0.92
CA VAL A 41 12.18 -7.37 -0.88
C VAL A 41 11.17 -6.25 -0.72
N GLY A 42 9.89 -6.55 -0.89
CA GLY A 42 8.82 -5.58 -0.68
C GLY A 42 7.47 -6.25 -0.66
N TYR A 43 6.48 -5.52 -0.16
CA TYR A 43 5.12 -6.03 -0.04
C TYR A 43 4.08 -4.94 -0.26
N LYS A 44 2.85 -5.38 -0.52
CA LYS A 44 1.67 -4.52 -0.47
C LYS A 44 0.46 -5.29 0.04
N VAL A 45 -0.35 -4.61 0.84
CA VAL A 45 -1.58 -5.16 1.42
C VAL A 45 -2.74 -4.23 1.11
N GLY A 46 -3.84 -4.81 0.67
CA GLY A 46 -5.08 -4.07 0.43
C GLY A 46 -6.32 -4.93 0.62
N TYR A 47 -7.47 -4.30 0.64
CA TYR A 47 -8.75 -4.97 0.85
C TYR A 47 -9.91 -4.13 0.28
N GLY A 48 -11.08 -4.75 0.12
CA GLY A 48 -12.32 -4.06 -0.17
C GLY A 48 -12.74 -3.12 0.97
N GLU A 49 -12.85 -1.83 0.69
CA GLU A 49 -13.22 -0.82 1.68
C GLU A 49 -14.74 -0.65 1.72
N THR A 50 -15.30 0.05 0.73
CA THR A 50 -16.75 0.28 0.60
C THR A 50 -17.15 0.36 -0.87
N GLY A 51 -18.38 -0.08 -1.18
CA GLY A 51 -18.94 -0.03 -2.53
C GLY A 51 -18.03 -0.69 -3.57
N ALA A 52 -17.54 0.10 -4.52
CA ALA A 52 -16.65 -0.34 -5.60
C ALA A 52 -15.18 0.12 -5.40
N THR A 53 -14.78 0.45 -4.17
CA THR A 53 -13.43 0.93 -3.84
C THR A 53 -12.59 -0.15 -3.17
N PHE A 54 -11.43 -0.43 -3.78
CA PHE A 54 -10.36 -1.21 -3.18
C PHE A 54 -9.35 -0.28 -2.53
N TYR A 55 -8.96 -0.59 -1.29
CA TYR A 55 -8.07 0.25 -0.50
C TYR A 55 -6.72 -0.42 -0.29
N SER A 56 -5.64 0.23 -0.73
CA SER A 56 -4.25 -0.17 -0.47
C SER A 56 -3.84 0.35 0.91
N ALA A 57 -3.81 -0.54 1.88
CA ALA A 57 -3.69 -0.21 3.30
C ALA A 57 -2.26 0.02 3.78
N LYS A 58 -1.31 -0.83 3.36
CA LYS A 58 0.09 -0.72 3.76
C LYS A 58 1.00 -1.34 2.71
N GLY A 59 2.22 -0.84 2.61
CA GLY A 59 3.23 -1.40 1.73
C GLY A 59 4.59 -0.85 2.08
N GLY A 60 5.63 -1.63 1.80
CA GLY A 60 7.00 -1.29 2.12
C GLY A 60 7.96 -1.98 1.18
N VAL A 61 9.12 -1.35 0.95
CA VAL A 61 10.23 -1.94 0.19
C VAL A 61 11.48 -1.76 1.04
N LEU A 62 12.29 -2.82 1.14
CA LEU A 62 13.57 -2.81 1.83
C LEU A 62 14.45 -1.67 1.30
N PRO A 63 15.15 -0.91 2.17
CA PRO A 63 15.93 0.26 1.77
C PRO A 63 16.87 0.00 0.57
N GLU A 64 17.59 -1.12 0.55
CA GLU A 64 18.55 -1.46 -0.52
C GLU A 64 17.90 -1.67 -1.90
N TYR A 65 16.59 -1.97 -1.93
CA TYR A 65 15.81 -2.27 -3.14
C TYR A 65 14.90 -1.09 -3.57
N ARG A 66 14.95 0.03 -2.85
CA ARG A 66 14.21 1.24 -3.23
C ARG A 66 14.78 1.86 -4.51
N ARG A 67 13.95 2.66 -5.17
CA ARG A 67 14.27 3.38 -6.43
C ARG A 67 14.58 2.46 -7.63
N ARG A 68 14.26 1.16 -7.53
CA ARG A 68 14.37 0.17 -8.62
C ARG A 68 13.01 -0.25 -9.21
N GLY A 69 11.95 0.53 -8.99
CA GLY A 69 10.60 0.25 -9.52
C GLY A 69 9.75 -0.75 -8.71
N VAL A 70 10.29 -1.41 -7.68
CA VAL A 70 9.58 -2.44 -6.88
C VAL A 70 8.21 -1.97 -6.37
N ALA A 71 8.14 -0.78 -5.77
CA ALA A 71 6.88 -0.24 -5.23
C ALA A 71 5.83 0.02 -6.33
N LYS A 72 6.26 0.38 -7.54
CA LYS A 72 5.38 0.57 -8.69
C LYS A 72 4.84 -0.76 -9.19
N VAL A 73 5.70 -1.77 -9.36
CA VAL A 73 5.28 -3.12 -9.77
C VAL A 73 4.24 -3.68 -8.79
N LEU A 74 4.48 -3.54 -7.48
CA LEU A 74 3.53 -3.94 -6.44
C LEU A 74 2.22 -3.13 -6.49
N LEU A 75 2.27 -1.85 -6.83
CA LEU A 75 1.09 -1.02 -7.00
C LEU A 75 0.26 -1.47 -8.21
N ASP A 76 0.89 -1.68 -9.35
CA ASP A 76 0.25 -2.11 -10.58
C ASP A 76 -0.43 -3.48 -10.39
N ALA A 77 0.31 -4.45 -9.84
CA ALA A 77 -0.23 -5.78 -9.52
C ALA A 77 -1.43 -5.70 -8.57
N LEU A 78 -1.39 -4.88 -7.52
CA LEU A 78 -2.53 -4.77 -6.59
C LEU A 78 -3.74 -4.09 -7.24
N MET A 79 -3.54 -3.16 -8.17
CA MET A 79 -4.63 -2.57 -8.96
C MET A 79 -5.25 -3.59 -9.92
N ASP A 80 -4.44 -4.48 -10.50
CA ASP A 80 -4.92 -5.53 -11.39
C ASP A 80 -5.74 -6.59 -10.65
N GLU A 81 -5.30 -7.01 -9.46
CA GLU A 81 -6.11 -7.84 -8.55
C GLU A 81 -7.45 -7.15 -8.21
N ALA A 82 -7.41 -5.86 -7.89
CA ALA A 82 -8.63 -5.10 -7.62
C ALA A 82 -9.59 -5.07 -8.82
N ARG A 83 -9.07 -4.90 -10.05
CA ARG A 83 -9.89 -4.97 -11.27
C ARG A 83 -10.50 -6.36 -11.48
N ALA A 84 -9.70 -7.41 -11.31
CA ALA A 84 -10.16 -8.79 -11.45
C ALA A 84 -11.30 -9.12 -10.47
N MET A 85 -11.26 -8.54 -9.27
CA MET A 85 -12.32 -8.66 -8.26
C MET A 85 -13.52 -7.72 -8.49
N GLY A 86 -13.54 -6.93 -9.58
CA GLY A 86 -14.67 -6.08 -9.96
C GLY A 86 -14.70 -4.70 -9.31
N TYR A 87 -13.63 -4.28 -8.63
CA TYR A 87 -13.52 -2.92 -8.09
C TYR A 87 -13.32 -1.91 -9.23
N ARG A 88 -13.90 -0.72 -9.09
CA ARG A 88 -13.85 0.37 -10.09
C ARG A 88 -13.01 1.56 -9.64
N ARG A 89 -12.52 1.53 -8.41
CA ARG A 89 -11.74 2.60 -7.80
C ARG A 89 -10.67 2.01 -6.90
N PHE A 90 -9.50 2.62 -6.93
CA PHE A 90 -8.40 2.31 -6.04
C PHE A 90 -8.09 3.52 -5.19
N ALA A 91 -7.92 3.30 -3.89
CA ALA A 91 -7.64 4.37 -2.94
C ALA A 91 -6.48 3.99 -2.02
N TYR A 92 -5.74 4.99 -1.55
CA TYR A 92 -4.86 4.85 -0.41
C TYR A 92 -4.69 6.20 0.29
N ASP A 93 -4.24 6.14 1.53
CA ASP A 93 -3.90 7.32 2.30
C ASP A 93 -2.40 7.35 2.59
N THR A 94 -1.83 8.55 2.66
CA THR A 94 -0.43 8.73 3.05
C THR A 94 -0.24 10.02 3.83
N PHE A 95 0.85 10.08 4.59
CA PHE A 95 1.34 11.27 5.29
C PHE A 95 2.53 11.82 4.50
N PRO A 96 2.41 12.97 3.79
CA PRO A 96 3.45 13.45 2.88
C PRO A 96 4.81 13.69 3.54
N ASN A 97 4.84 14.15 4.79
CA ASN A 97 6.11 14.42 5.48
C ASN A 97 6.78 13.13 5.97
N LYS A 98 5.99 12.11 6.30
CA LYS A 98 6.51 10.80 6.73
C LYS A 98 6.87 9.89 5.56
N HIS A 99 6.10 9.95 4.47
CA HIS A 99 6.21 9.08 3.31
C HIS A 99 6.12 9.87 1.99
N PRO A 100 7.04 10.83 1.75
CA PRO A 100 6.98 11.70 0.57
C PRO A 100 7.02 10.92 -0.76
N GLY A 101 7.70 9.77 -0.78
CA GLY A 101 7.74 8.88 -1.93
C GLY A 101 6.36 8.35 -2.36
N MET A 102 5.43 8.15 -1.41
CA MET A 102 4.05 7.72 -1.73
C MET A 102 3.23 8.84 -2.36
N THR A 103 3.43 10.09 -1.93
CA THR A 103 2.82 11.27 -2.54
C THR A 103 3.33 11.44 -3.98
N VAL A 104 4.65 11.38 -4.18
CA VAL A 104 5.26 11.48 -5.50
C VAL A 104 4.80 10.36 -6.42
N MET A 105 4.74 9.12 -5.92
CA MET A 105 4.25 7.98 -6.69
C MET A 105 2.78 8.17 -7.09
N GLY A 106 1.90 8.57 -6.16
CA GLY A 106 0.49 8.81 -6.47
C GLY A 106 0.28 9.77 -7.62
N LEU A 107 0.92 10.94 -7.53
CA LEU A 107 0.81 11.98 -8.55
C LEU A 107 1.38 11.50 -9.90
N ARG A 108 2.51 10.77 -9.91
CA ARG A 108 3.10 10.21 -11.13
C ARG A 108 2.23 9.14 -11.79
N GLU A 109 1.60 8.29 -10.99
CA GLU A 109 0.77 7.18 -11.48
C GLU A 109 -0.68 7.62 -11.77
N GLY A 110 -0.97 8.93 -11.78
CA GLY A 110 -2.27 9.49 -12.17
C GLY A 110 -3.36 9.40 -11.11
N PHE A 111 -3.00 9.22 -9.84
CA PHE A 111 -3.94 9.38 -8.72
C PHE A 111 -4.25 10.87 -8.51
N ARG A 112 -5.47 11.15 -8.06
CA ARG A 112 -5.91 12.48 -7.65
C ARG A 112 -6.02 12.55 -6.14
N VAL A 113 -5.65 13.69 -5.57
CA VAL A 113 -5.97 14.00 -4.18
C VAL A 113 -7.47 14.27 -4.08
N THR A 114 -8.19 13.51 -3.25
CA THR A 114 -9.64 13.65 -3.08
C THR A 114 -10.05 14.10 -1.68
N ALA A 115 -9.18 13.95 -0.69
CA ALA A 115 -9.38 14.47 0.65
C ALA A 115 -8.05 14.74 1.35
N ALA A 116 -8.05 15.69 2.28
CA ALA A 116 -6.94 15.93 3.18
C ALA A 116 -7.48 16.35 4.56
N GLY A 117 -6.83 15.92 5.62
CA GLY A 117 -7.18 16.29 6.99
C GLY A 117 -5.97 16.24 7.92
N TYR A 118 -5.86 17.22 8.82
CA TYR A 118 -4.77 17.24 9.78
C TYR A 118 -4.93 16.12 10.81
N ASN A 119 -3.84 15.39 11.07
CA ASN A 119 -3.78 14.35 12.07
C ASN A 119 -2.84 14.80 13.21
N ALA A 120 -3.42 15.09 14.38
CA ALA A 120 -2.66 15.57 15.52
C ALA A 120 -1.61 14.57 16.04
N ALA A 121 -1.89 13.26 15.98
CA ALA A 121 -0.96 12.23 16.45
C ALA A 121 0.31 12.14 15.59
N TYR A 122 0.18 12.33 14.28
CA TYR A 122 1.31 12.35 13.36
C TYR A 122 1.86 13.74 13.08
N ARG A 123 1.20 14.80 13.58
CA ARG A 123 1.51 16.21 13.30
C ARG A 123 1.67 16.49 11.81
N ASP A 124 0.84 15.84 11.00
CA ASP A 124 0.91 15.87 9.53
C ASP A 124 -0.50 15.78 8.93
N TYR A 125 -0.65 16.18 7.66
CA TYR A 125 -1.88 16.02 6.91
C TYR A 125 -1.95 14.60 6.34
N ARG A 126 -2.99 13.85 6.71
CA ARG A 126 -3.36 12.62 6.02
C ARG A 126 -4.01 13.01 4.70
N ILE A 127 -3.42 12.59 3.59
CA ILE A 127 -3.94 12.84 2.25
C ILE A 127 -4.46 11.53 1.65
N ARG A 128 -5.68 11.57 1.14
CA ARG A 128 -6.29 10.47 0.38
C ARG A 128 -6.08 10.66 -1.11
N PHE A 129 -5.55 9.63 -1.74
CA PHE A 129 -5.38 9.51 -3.18
C PHE A 129 -6.36 8.51 -3.74
N GLU A 130 -7.01 8.85 -4.85
CA GLU A 130 -7.90 7.95 -5.58
C GLU A 130 -7.62 7.93 -7.07
N LYS A 131 -7.82 6.77 -7.69
CA LYS A 131 -7.75 6.56 -9.13
C LYS A 131 -8.90 5.66 -9.56
N LYS A 132 -9.51 5.97 -10.71
CA LYS A 132 -10.46 5.07 -11.37
C LYS A 132 -9.67 3.88 -11.92
N LEU A 133 -10.11 2.66 -11.61
CA LEU A 133 -9.49 1.44 -12.13
C LEU A 133 -9.90 1.18 -13.58
#